data_AF-A0A484QLT5-F1
#
_entry.id   AF-A0A484QLT5-F1
#
_cell.length_a   1.000
_cell.length_b   1.000
_cell.length_c   1.000
_cell.angle_alpha   90.00
_cell.angle_beta   90.00
_cell.angle_gamma   90.00
#
_symmetry.space_group_name_H-M   'P 1'
#
loop_
_entity.id
_entity.type
_entity.pdbx_description
1 polymer ?
#
loop_
_entity_poly.entity_id
_entity_poly.type
_entity_poly.pdbx_seq_one_letter_code
_entity_poly.pdbx_strand_id
1 'polypeptide(L)' 'MAARLGISQNRLSELEMEPGQLTLGRFLALASLLGLEVCLQEKASAPAARSEW' A
#
# COMPACT_ATOMS: atom_id res chain seq x y z
N MET A 1 4.78 16.36 -2.23
CA MET A 1 4.61 14.89 -2.22
C MET A 1 4.07 14.39 -3.56
N ALA A 2 2.91 14.85 -4.03
CA ALA A 2 2.34 14.43 -5.33
C ALA A 2 3.28 14.57 -6.53
N ALA A 3 3.97 15.72 -6.67
CA ALA A 3 4.93 15.95 -7.75
C ALA A 3 6.10 14.96 -7.75
N ARG A 4 6.53 14.49 -6.57
CA ARG A 4 7.60 13.48 -6.44
C ARG A 4 7.11 12.07 -6.81
N LEU A 5 5.80 11.86 -6.89
CA LEU A 5 5.16 10.64 -7.39
C LEU A 5 4.74 10.78 -8.87
N GLY A 6 5.10 11.89 -9.53
CA GLY A 6 4.76 12.16 -10.92
C GLY A 6 3.26 12.37 -11.19
N ILE A 7 2.49 12.78 -10.17
CA ILE A 7 1.04 13.00 -10.27
C ILE A 7 0.64 14.40 -9.77
N SER A 8 -0.56 14.83 -10.14
CA SER A 8 -1.16 16.05 -9.61
C SER A 8 -1.60 15.86 -8.15
N GLN A 9 -1.73 16.96 -7.40
CA GLN A 9 -2.24 16.93 -6.02
C GLN A 9 -3.69 16.44 -5.94
N ASN A 10 -4.55 16.81 -6.91
CA ASN A 10 -5.91 16.27 -6.95
C ASN A 10 -5.92 14.75 -7.09
N ARG A 11 -5.05 14.21 -7.95
CA ARG A 11 -4.92 12.76 -8.12
C ARG A 11 -4.38 12.08 -6.86
N LEU A 12 -3.50 12.75 -6.11
CA LEU A 12 -3.06 12.26 -4.81
C LEU A 12 -4.22 12.23 -3.81
N SER A 13 -5.02 13.29 -3.75
CA SER A 13 -6.22 13.38 -2.89
C SER A 13 -7.24 12.25 -3.17
N GLU A 14 -7.48 11.95 -4.46
CA GLU A 14 -8.31 10.80 -4.87
C GLU A 14 -7.71 9.46 -4.41
N LEU A 15 -6.39 9.28 -4.54
CA LEU A 15 -5.71 8.07 -4.09
C LEU A 15 -5.72 7.91 -2.56
N GLU A 16 -5.79 9.01 -1.80
CA GLU A 16 -5.96 8.99 -0.35
C GLU A 16 -7.38 8.53 0.04
N MET A 17 -8.39 8.86 -0.76
CA MET A 17 -9.77 8.37 -0.57
C MET A 17 -9.96 6.93 -1.06
N GLU A 18 -9.29 6.55 -2.15
CA GLU A 18 -9.38 5.23 -2.78
C GLU A 18 -8.01 4.57 -3.00
N PRO A 19 -7.40 4.01 -1.93
CA PRO A 19 -6.05 3.43 -2.01
C PRO A 19 -5.96 2.20 -2.92
N GLY A 20 -7.09 1.55 -3.25
CA GLY A 20 -7.13 0.42 -4.20
C GLY A 20 -6.73 0.78 -5.63
N GLN A 21 -6.77 2.06 -5.99
CA GLN A 21 -6.31 2.57 -7.30
C GLN A 21 -4.78 2.81 -7.35
N LEU A 22 -4.09 2.58 -6.23
CA LEU A 22 -2.65 2.77 -6.13
C LEU A 22 -1.91 1.59 -6.79
N THR A 23 -1.21 1.86 -7.89
CA THR A 23 -0.32 0.87 -8.51
C THR A 23 0.84 0.53 -7.56
N LEU A 24 1.32 -0.72 -7.58
CA LEU A 24 2.47 -1.15 -6.78
C LEU A 24 3.71 -0.24 -6.95
N GLY A 25 4.02 0.19 -8.18
CA GLY A 25 5.16 1.07 -8.44
C GLY A 25 5.06 2.42 -7.70
N ARG A 26 3.86 3.01 -7.67
CA ARG A 26 3.61 4.25 -6.89
C ARG A 26 3.66 4.02 -5.40
N PHE A 27 3.18 2.87 -4.92
CA PHE A 27 3.30 2.49 -3.53
C PHE A 27 4.76 2.41 -3.08
N LEU A 28 5.62 1.72 -3.85
CA LEU A 28 7.05 1.61 -3.55
C LEU A 28 7.75 2.98 -3.59
N ALA A 29 7.41 3.83 -4.56
CA ALA A 29 7.93 5.19 -4.62
C ALA A 29 7.50 6.02 -3.39
N LEU A 30 6.25 5.88 -2.94
CA LEU A 30 5.73 6.55 -1.76
C LEU A 30 6.42 6.05 -0.47
N ALA A 31 6.61 4.75 -0.32
CA ALA A 31 7.36 4.17 0.80
C ALA A 31 8.79 4.73 0.86
N SER A 32 9.49 4.74 -0.27
CA SER A 32 10.83 5.32 -0.38
C SER A 32 10.85 6.81 -0.01
N LEU A 33 9.85 7.58 -0.44
CA LEU A 33 9.71 9.00 -0.11
C LEU A 33 9.59 9.27 1.39
N LEU A 34 8.91 8.37 2.09
CA LEU A 34 8.65 8.43 3.52
C LEU A 34 9.79 7.80 4.36
N GLY A 35 10.81 7.23 3.72
CA GLY A 35 11.89 6.51 4.40
C GLY A 35 11.43 5.17 4.98
N LEU A 36 10.39 4.55 4.39
CA LEU A 36 9.87 3.26 4.80
C LEU A 36 10.43 2.13 3.94
N GLU A 37 10.72 1.00 4.58
CA GLU A 37 11.06 -0.25 3.91
C GLU A 37 9.83 -1.16 3.80
N VAL A 38 9.67 -1.79 2.64
CA VAL A 38 8.58 -2.74 2.38
C VAL A 38 9.14 -4.15 2.44
N CYS A 39 8.69 -4.92 3.42
CA CYS A 39 9.08 -6.32 3.60
C CYS A 39 7.93 -7.24 3.23
N LEU A 40 8.21 -8.30 2.47
CA LEU A 40 7.26 -9.39 2.26
C LEU A 40 7.26 -10.28 3.51
N GLN A 41 6.08 -10.58 4.03
CA GLN A 41 5.90 -11.52 5.12
C GLN A 41 5.29 -12.82 4.58
N GLU A 42 5.56 -13.93 5.27
CA GLU A 42 4.84 -15.16 4.99
C GLU A 42 3.34 -14.90 5.12
N LYS A 43 2.56 -15.42 4.16
CA LYS A 43 1.11 -15.35 4.25
C LYS A 43 0.72 -16.10 5.52
N ALA A 44 0.05 -15.42 6.46
CA ALA A 44 -0.52 -16.09 7.61
C ALA A 44 -1.36 -17.27 7.10
N SER A 45 -0.92 -18.49 7.43
CA SER A 45 -1.79 -19.65 7.26
C SER A 45 -3.06 -19.30 8.00
N ALA A 46 -4.20 -19.42 7.31
CA ALA A 46 -5.50 -19.13 7.89
C ALA A 46 -5.53 -19.76 9.30
N PRO A 47 -5.99 -19.02 10.34
CA PRO A 47 -6.10 -19.62 11.66
C PRO A 47 -6.86 -20.93 11.47
N ALA A 48 -6.20 -22.05 11.78
CA ALA A 48 -6.82 -23.36 11.67
C ALA A 48 -8.17 -23.21 12.35
N ALA A 49 -9.26 -23.34 11.59
CA ALA A 49 -10.60 -23.23 12.11
C ALA A 49 -10.61 -24.11 13.35
N ARG A 50 -10.70 -23.49 14.52
CA ARG A 50 -10.76 -24.20 15.79
C ARG A 50 -12.02 -25.02 15.64
N SER A 51 -11.85 -26.29 15.29
CA SER A 51 -12.92 -27.27 15.17
C SER A 51 -13.40 -27.44 16.60
N GLU A 52 -14.37 -26.62 16.99
CA GLU A 52 -15.16 -26.82 18.20
C GLU A 52 -16.18 -27.90 17.84
N TRP A 53 -15.72 -29.15 17.91
CA TRP A 53 -16.55 -30.32 18.14
C TRP A 53 -16.41 -30.70 19.61
#